data_AF-A0A317T4J8-F1
#
_entry.id   AF-A0A317T4J8-F1
#
_cell.length_a   1.000
_cell.length_b   1.000
_cell.length_c   1.000
_cell.angle_alpha   90.00
_cell.angle_beta   90.00
_cell.angle_gamma   90.00
#
_symmetry.space_group_name_H-M   'P 1'
#
loop_
_entity.id
_entity.type
_entity.pdbx_description
1 polymer ?
#
loop_
_entity_poly.entity_id
_entity_poly.type
_entity_poly.pdbx_seq_one_letter_code
_entity_poly.pdbx_strand_id
1 'polypeptide(L)'
;MTKRTHPAMIVSVLFLFFFAASATAESPRLNLPSEQTRLLDGETIIFLERDDDDVIDVSGSVYIRSVPETIWTVITDYDNFPDTMPKVKESTVIEDNGNIKIIEQTSKTGVLFFKVKFSTKMTIIETFPDTLSFNLISGDFETFNGKWVLTPHEEYGTFVTWSATVKPDFSAPGFIIDAVQKRDLRELLETIRELSESSKATVSPERETKKTVALSNPEERKNQ
;
A
#
# COMPACT_ATOMS: atom_id res chain seq x y z
N MET A 1 21.24 -59.66 47.04
CA MET A 1 19.77 -59.81 46.87
C MET A 1 19.15 -58.51 47.39
N THR A 2 18.49 -57.63 46.65
CA THR A 2 17.78 -57.76 45.37
C THR A 2 17.56 -56.35 44.79
N LYS A 3 17.91 -56.21 43.50
CA LYS A 3 17.42 -55.29 42.45
C LYS A 3 17.31 -53.77 42.72
N ARG A 4 18.26 -53.09 42.07
CA ARG A 4 18.12 -51.79 41.41
C ARG A 4 17.07 -51.92 40.28
N THR A 5 16.08 -51.03 40.23
CA THR A 5 15.19 -50.84 39.08
C THR A 5 14.86 -49.36 38.92
N HIS A 6 15.32 -48.76 37.83
CA HIS A 6 14.64 -47.61 37.21
C HIS A 6 13.63 -48.13 36.19
N PRO A 7 12.49 -47.46 36.04
CA PRO A 7 11.93 -47.13 34.73
C PRO A 7 11.79 -45.59 34.64
N ALA A 8 12.41 -44.90 33.68
CA ALA A 8 12.00 -44.74 32.28
C ALA A 8 10.75 -43.85 32.09
N MET A 9 11.01 -42.63 31.59
CA MET A 9 10.26 -41.88 30.57
C MET A 9 8.72 -41.86 30.65
N ILE A 10 8.15 -40.67 30.93
CA ILE A 10 7.20 -40.04 30.02
C ILE A 10 7.50 -38.53 30.00
N VAL A 11 8.11 -38.09 28.91
CA VAL A 11 8.05 -36.72 28.41
C VAL A 11 6.60 -36.49 27.99
N SER A 12 5.82 -35.74 28.78
CA SER A 12 4.52 -35.23 28.34
C SER A 12 4.65 -33.73 28.12
N VAL A 13 5.08 -33.43 26.90
CA VAL A 13 4.94 -32.15 26.22
C VAL A 13 3.43 -31.89 26.08
N LEU A 14 2.83 -31.14 27.01
CA LEU A 14 1.53 -30.55 26.77
C LEU A 14 1.74 -29.23 26.01
N PHE A 15 1.99 -29.35 24.70
CA PHE A 15 1.62 -28.27 23.79
C PHE A 15 0.10 -28.23 23.77
N LEU A 16 -0.47 -27.38 24.61
CA LEU A 16 -1.80 -26.86 24.33
C LEU A 16 -1.66 -25.97 23.10
N PHE A 17 -1.74 -26.60 21.92
CA PHE A 17 -2.15 -25.94 20.69
C PHE A 17 -3.58 -25.45 20.91
N PHE A 18 -3.74 -24.31 21.57
CA PHE A 18 -4.81 -23.41 21.21
C PHE A 18 -4.47 -22.89 19.82
N PHE A 19 -4.84 -23.67 18.81
CA PHE A 19 -5.18 -23.14 17.49
C PHE A 19 -6.43 -22.28 17.71
N ALA A 20 -6.26 -21.09 18.29
CA ALA A 20 -7.19 -20.02 18.03
C ALA A 20 -7.11 -19.82 16.53
N ALA A 21 -8.24 -20.07 15.86
CA ALA A 21 -8.41 -19.89 14.44
C ALA A 21 -7.68 -18.60 14.05
N SER A 22 -6.70 -18.70 13.15
CA SER A 22 -6.28 -17.53 12.39
C SER A 22 -7.55 -17.00 11.75
N ALA A 23 -8.14 -15.98 12.37
CA ALA A 23 -9.01 -15.06 11.67
C ALA A 23 -8.14 -14.61 10.51
N THR A 24 -8.46 -15.12 9.32
CA THR A 24 -8.04 -14.48 8.11
C THR A 24 -8.52 -13.05 8.29
N ALA A 25 -7.58 -12.12 8.47
CA ALA A 25 -7.87 -10.71 8.44
C ALA A 25 -8.35 -10.43 7.02
N GLU A 26 -9.64 -10.67 6.82
CA GLU A 26 -10.35 -10.35 5.60
C GLU A 26 -10.32 -8.84 5.57
N SER A 27 -9.36 -8.31 4.82
CA SER A 27 -9.19 -6.87 4.62
C SER A 27 -10.55 -6.30 4.24
N PRO A 28 -10.94 -5.10 4.72
CA PRO A 28 -12.26 -4.55 4.46
C PRO A 28 -12.49 -4.55 2.95
N ARG A 29 -13.19 -5.57 2.46
CA ARG A 29 -13.58 -5.63 1.07
C ARG A 29 -14.65 -4.56 0.97
N LEU A 30 -14.49 -3.71 -0.02
CA LEU A 30 -15.38 -2.62 -0.41
C LEU A 30 -16.74 -3.20 -0.83
N ASN A 31 -17.47 -3.78 0.12
CA ASN A 31 -18.59 -4.71 -0.13
C ASN A 31 -19.95 -4.05 0.14
N LEU A 32 -19.97 -2.84 0.68
CA LEU A 32 -21.20 -2.12 0.92
C LEU A 32 -21.49 -1.21 -0.30
N PRO A 33 -22.63 -1.39 -0.99
CA PRO A 33 -23.02 -0.51 -2.10
C PRO A 33 -23.03 0.98 -1.74
N SER A 34 -23.27 1.31 -0.47
CA SER A 34 -23.21 2.67 0.05
C SER A 34 -21.80 3.25 0.08
N GLU A 35 -20.78 2.45 0.36
CA GLU A 35 -19.38 2.90 0.33
C GLU A 35 -18.91 3.12 -1.10
N GLN A 36 -19.24 2.20 -2.01
CA GLN A 36 -18.97 2.38 -3.44
C GLN A 36 -19.57 3.68 -3.97
N THR A 37 -20.84 3.95 -3.66
CA THR A 37 -21.52 5.18 -4.09
C THR A 37 -20.78 6.43 -3.59
N ARG A 38 -20.46 6.48 -2.30
CA ARG A 38 -19.72 7.59 -1.68
C ARG A 38 -18.34 7.81 -2.32
N LEU A 39 -17.61 6.73 -2.61
CA LEU A 39 -16.30 6.81 -3.24
C LEU A 39 -16.41 7.33 -4.69
N LEU A 40 -17.40 6.85 -5.45
CA LEU A 40 -17.69 7.32 -6.81
C LEU A 40 -18.11 8.80 -6.82
N ASP A 41 -18.80 9.27 -5.77
CA ASP A 41 -19.13 10.69 -5.55
C ASP A 41 -17.91 11.54 -5.14
N GLY A 42 -16.72 10.93 -5.05
CA GLY A 42 -15.45 11.59 -4.79
C GLY A 42 -15.03 11.61 -3.33
N GLU A 43 -15.79 10.99 -2.42
CA GLU A 43 -15.40 10.89 -1.02
C GLU A 43 -14.12 10.04 -0.87
N THR A 44 -13.29 10.39 0.12
CA THR A 44 -12.23 9.52 0.65
C THR A 44 -12.71 8.99 2.00
N ILE A 45 -12.87 7.68 2.12
CA ILE A 45 -13.38 7.02 3.33
C ILE A 45 -12.20 6.54 4.16
N ILE A 46 -12.21 6.82 5.46
CA ILE A 46 -11.16 6.42 6.40
C ILE A 46 -11.79 5.71 7.59
N PHE A 47 -11.29 4.53 7.93
CA PHE A 47 -11.61 3.78 9.14
C PHE A 47 -10.36 3.70 10.01
N LEU A 48 -10.56 3.81 11.32
CA LEU A 48 -9.50 3.63 12.31
C LEU A 48 -10.14 3.09 13.57
N GLU A 49 -9.60 1.98 14.04
CA GLU A 49 -9.92 1.36 15.32
C GLU A 49 -8.64 1.21 16.12
N ARG A 50 -8.73 1.45 17.43
CA ARG A 50 -7.63 1.28 18.37
C ARG A 50 -8.09 0.27 19.41
N ASP A 51 -7.25 -0.72 19.70
CA ASP A 51 -7.50 -1.70 20.75
C ASP A 51 -6.92 -1.27 22.12
N ASP A 52 -7.08 -2.13 23.12
CA ASP A 52 -6.63 -1.86 24.49
C ASP A 52 -5.09 -1.91 24.63
N ASP A 53 -4.36 -2.47 23.65
CA ASP A 53 -2.90 -2.59 23.61
C ASP A 53 -2.23 -1.47 22.78
N ASP A 54 -2.99 -0.41 22.47
CA ASP A 54 -2.59 0.72 21.62
C ASP A 54 -2.21 0.34 20.17
N VAL A 55 -2.64 -0.84 19.72
CA VAL A 55 -2.56 -1.24 18.32
C VAL A 55 -3.69 -0.57 17.54
N ILE A 56 -3.36 -0.06 16.37
CA ILE A 56 -4.26 0.72 15.54
C ILE A 56 -4.42 0.03 14.20
N ASP A 57 -5.63 -0.44 13.92
CA ASP A 57 -6.01 -0.87 12.59
C ASP A 57 -6.62 0.31 11.84
N VAL A 58 -5.96 0.70 10.76
CA VAL A 58 -6.34 1.85 9.96
C VAL A 58 -6.49 1.44 8.51
N SER A 59 -7.55 1.90 7.86
CA SER A 59 -7.74 1.73 6.43
C SER A 59 -8.32 2.97 5.79
N GLY A 60 -8.03 3.14 4.51
CA GLY A 60 -8.55 4.24 3.72
C GLY A 60 -8.84 3.78 2.31
N SER A 61 -9.94 4.26 1.75
CA SER A 61 -10.35 3.94 0.38
C SER A 61 -10.69 5.19 -0.39
N VAL A 62 -10.34 5.17 -1.67
CA VAL A 62 -10.51 6.30 -2.59
C VAL A 62 -10.82 5.77 -3.99
N TYR A 63 -11.79 6.35 -4.68
CA TYR A 63 -11.94 6.14 -6.13
C TYR A 63 -11.02 7.10 -6.88
N ILE A 64 -10.31 6.59 -7.88
CA ILE A 64 -9.42 7.35 -8.74
C ILE A 64 -9.86 7.11 -10.18
N ARG A 65 -10.08 8.19 -10.94
CA ARG A 65 -10.35 8.10 -12.38
C ARG A 65 -9.03 7.88 -13.12
N SER A 66 -8.41 6.74 -12.91
CA SER A 66 -7.25 6.26 -13.65
C SER A 66 -7.20 4.74 -13.65
N VAL A 67 -6.48 4.15 -14.60
CA VAL A 67 -6.27 2.70 -14.68
C VAL A 67 -5.25 2.26 -13.63
N PRO A 68 -5.32 1.01 -13.12
CA PRO A 68 -4.42 0.52 -12.07
C PRO A 68 -2.94 0.70 -12.39
N GLU A 69 -2.54 0.53 -13.66
CA GLU A 69 -1.16 0.65 -14.11
C GLU A 69 -0.63 2.07 -13.93
N THR A 70 -1.46 3.09 -14.15
CA THR A 70 -1.05 4.49 -13.95
C THR A 70 -0.90 4.77 -12.46
N ILE A 71 -1.84 4.31 -11.64
CA ILE A 71 -1.78 4.47 -10.18
C ILE A 71 -0.57 3.74 -9.61
N TRP A 72 -0.26 2.55 -10.15
CA TRP A 72 0.89 1.77 -9.77
C TRP A 72 2.18 2.57 -9.91
N THR A 73 2.38 3.25 -11.06
CA THR A 73 3.57 4.09 -11.26
C THR A 73 3.72 5.17 -10.19
N VAL A 74 2.62 5.68 -9.65
CA VAL A 74 2.64 6.70 -8.59
C VAL A 74 3.00 6.08 -7.24
N ILE A 75 2.39 4.94 -6.88
CA ILE A 75 2.57 4.32 -5.55
C ILE A 75 3.84 3.47 -5.43
N THR A 76 4.61 3.30 -6.51
CA THR A 76 5.90 2.59 -6.50
C THR A 76 7.08 3.46 -6.94
N ASP A 77 6.90 4.78 -7.05
CA ASP A 77 7.98 5.72 -7.39
C ASP A 77 8.86 6.07 -6.18
N TYR A 78 9.37 5.03 -5.50
CA TYR A 78 9.86 5.11 -4.13
C TYR A 78 10.95 6.17 -3.93
N ASP A 79 11.92 6.25 -4.83
CA ASP A 79 13.04 7.21 -4.69
C ASP A 79 12.58 8.66 -4.88
N ASN A 80 11.44 8.90 -5.53
CA ASN A 80 10.86 10.23 -5.75
C ASN A 80 9.74 10.57 -4.76
N PHE A 81 9.43 9.70 -3.80
CA PHE A 81 8.45 10.01 -2.75
C PHE A 81 8.74 11.28 -1.95
N PRO A 82 9.99 11.72 -1.69
CA PRO A 82 10.24 12.98 -1.00
C PRO A 82 9.67 14.21 -1.72
N ASP A 83 9.55 14.14 -3.05
CA ASP A 83 9.06 15.23 -3.90
C ASP A 83 7.56 15.10 -4.20
N THR A 84 7.01 13.89 -4.14
CA THR A 84 5.65 13.58 -4.59
C THR A 84 4.68 13.24 -3.46
N MET A 85 5.15 12.57 -2.41
CA MET A 85 4.30 12.06 -1.33
C MET A 85 4.30 13.00 -0.11
N PRO A 86 3.13 13.21 0.52
CA PRO A 86 3.07 14.03 1.72
C PRO A 86 3.83 13.38 2.87
N LYS A 87 4.41 14.22 3.73
CA LYS A 87 5.11 13.84 4.98
C LYS A 87 6.40 13.03 4.79
N VAL A 88 6.68 12.48 3.62
CA VAL A 88 7.97 11.85 3.31
C VAL A 88 9.06 12.94 3.24
N LYS A 89 10.25 12.61 3.73
CA LYS A 89 11.43 13.49 3.72
C LYS A 89 12.59 12.86 2.98
N GLU A 90 12.77 11.56 3.14
CA GLU A 90 13.77 10.75 2.46
C GLU A 90 13.15 9.39 2.16
N SER A 91 13.49 8.79 1.03
CA SER A 91 13.05 7.47 0.63
C SER A 91 14.06 6.91 -0.35
N THR A 92 14.55 5.69 -0.07
CA THR A 92 15.60 5.06 -0.86
C THR A 92 15.33 3.57 -0.98
N VAL A 93 15.38 3.03 -2.20
CA VAL A 93 15.43 1.58 -2.43
C VAL A 93 16.84 1.08 -2.10
N ILE A 94 16.95 0.27 -1.05
CA ILE A 94 18.23 -0.31 -0.58
C ILE A 94 18.54 -1.61 -1.31
N GLU A 95 17.51 -2.41 -1.58
CA GLU A 95 17.62 -3.67 -2.34
C GLU A 95 16.45 -3.79 -3.31
N ASP A 96 16.75 -4.25 -4.52
CA ASP A 96 15.76 -4.52 -5.56
C ASP A 96 15.95 -5.94 -6.10
N ASN A 97 15.05 -6.84 -5.70
CA ASN A 97 15.00 -8.23 -6.15
C ASN A 97 13.76 -8.46 -7.03
N GLY A 98 13.42 -7.49 -7.89
CA GLY A 98 12.24 -7.54 -8.75
C GLY A 98 10.98 -7.22 -7.95
N ASN A 99 10.18 -8.25 -7.66
CA ASN A 99 8.90 -8.08 -6.95
C ASN A 99 9.06 -7.98 -5.42
N ILE A 100 10.28 -8.14 -4.90
CA ILE A 100 10.60 -7.92 -3.50
C ILE A 100 11.66 -6.81 -3.42
N LYS A 101 11.38 -5.77 -2.64
CA LYS A 101 12.28 -4.64 -2.44
C LYS A 101 12.47 -4.35 -0.96
N ILE A 102 13.61 -3.78 -0.60
CA ILE A 102 13.83 -3.21 0.75
C ILE A 102 13.95 -1.70 0.60
N ILE A 103 13.15 -0.98 1.38
CA ILE A 103 13.07 0.48 1.30
C ILE A 103 13.32 1.07 2.68
N GLU A 104 14.15 2.10 2.73
CA GLU A 104 14.34 2.95 3.91
C GLU A 104 13.67 4.31 3.66
N GLN A 105 12.86 4.76 4.62
CA GLN A 105 12.14 6.01 4.54
C GLN A 105 12.25 6.79 5.84
N THR A 106 12.24 8.11 5.71
CA THR A 106 12.13 9.04 6.82
C THR A 106 10.95 9.96 6.55
N SER A 107 10.08 10.10 7.54
CA SER A 107 8.87 10.90 7.46
C SER A 107 8.75 11.86 8.63
N LYS A 108 7.97 12.93 8.45
CA LYS A 108 7.70 13.93 9.48
C LYS A 108 6.25 14.37 9.45
N THR A 109 5.57 14.17 10.57
CA THR A 109 4.17 14.57 10.75
C THR A 109 3.93 15.24 12.11
N GLY A 110 2.70 15.69 12.35
CA GLY A 110 2.30 16.34 13.59
C GLY A 110 1.13 17.31 13.47
N VAL A 111 0.67 17.80 14.62
CA VAL A 111 -0.36 18.84 14.78
C VAL A 111 0.05 19.81 15.88
N LEU A 112 -0.21 21.11 15.65
CA LEU A 112 0.17 22.21 16.55
C LEU A 112 1.64 22.09 17.02
N PHE A 113 1.84 21.79 18.30
CA PHE A 113 3.13 21.68 18.98
C PHE A 113 3.67 20.24 19.07
N PHE A 114 2.89 19.24 18.66
CA PHE A 114 3.35 17.86 18.55
C PHE A 114 3.87 17.61 17.14
N LYS A 115 5.18 17.41 17.00
CA LYS A 115 5.82 17.04 15.73
C LYS A 115 6.67 15.81 15.96
N VAL A 116 6.48 14.80 15.13
CA VAL A 116 7.21 13.54 15.18
C VAL A 116 7.96 13.38 13.86
N LYS A 117 9.24 13.02 13.97
CA LYS A 117 10.04 12.49 12.85
C LYS A 117 10.19 11.01 13.14
N PHE A 118 9.95 10.17 12.13
CA PHE A 118 10.10 8.73 12.26
C PHE A 118 10.76 8.15 11.02
N SER A 119 11.44 7.03 11.19
CA SER A 119 12.12 6.28 10.13
C SER A 119 11.65 4.82 10.12
N THR A 120 11.58 4.25 8.93
CA THR A 120 11.15 2.87 8.69
C THR A 120 12.04 2.22 7.65
N LYS A 121 12.47 0.99 7.92
CA LYS A 121 13.02 0.05 6.94
C LYS A 121 11.99 -1.05 6.73
N MET A 122 11.56 -1.26 5.50
CA MET A 122 10.46 -2.16 5.18
C MET A 122 10.83 -3.13 4.05
N THR A 123 10.30 -4.34 4.13
CA THR A 123 10.18 -5.24 2.98
C THR A 123 8.91 -4.88 2.23
N ILE A 124 9.02 -4.65 0.93
CA ILE A 124 7.90 -4.46 0.02
C ILE A 124 7.76 -5.70 -0.86
N ILE A 125 6.53 -6.19 -1.03
CA ILE A 125 6.20 -7.27 -1.96
C ILE A 125 5.15 -6.76 -2.93
N GLU A 126 5.54 -6.69 -4.20
CA GLU A 126 4.77 -6.17 -5.31
C GLU A 126 4.09 -7.30 -6.10
N THR A 127 2.81 -7.14 -6.41
CA THR A 127 2.07 -7.95 -7.38
C THR A 127 1.38 -6.98 -8.34
N PHE A 128 2.11 -6.58 -9.39
CA PHE A 128 1.65 -5.58 -10.35
C PHE A 128 0.41 -6.06 -11.14
N PRO A 129 -0.58 -5.17 -11.39
CA PRO A 129 -0.83 -3.87 -10.74
C PRO A 129 -1.78 -3.99 -9.53
N ASP A 130 -2.07 -5.20 -9.06
CA ASP A 130 -3.18 -5.49 -8.16
C ASP A 130 -2.91 -5.13 -6.70
N THR A 131 -1.76 -5.56 -6.16
CA THR A 131 -1.50 -5.46 -4.71
C THR A 131 -0.04 -5.20 -4.40
N LEU A 132 0.20 -4.41 -3.35
CA LEU A 132 1.52 -4.16 -2.79
C LEU A 132 1.42 -4.35 -1.29
N SER A 133 2.26 -5.17 -0.68
CA SER A 133 2.33 -5.29 0.79
C SER A 133 3.64 -4.75 1.32
N PHE A 134 3.60 -4.17 2.51
CA PHE A 134 4.78 -3.66 3.21
C PHE A 134 4.82 -4.23 4.63
N ASN A 135 6.01 -4.62 5.07
CA ASN A 135 6.23 -5.15 6.40
C ASN A 135 7.46 -4.49 7.02
N LEU A 136 7.33 -4.06 8.27
CA LEU A 136 8.42 -3.43 9.00
C LEU A 136 9.55 -4.44 9.28
N ILE A 137 10.77 -4.06 8.93
CA ILE A 137 12.01 -4.75 9.33
C ILE A 137 12.56 -4.10 10.61
N SER A 138 12.64 -2.77 10.62
CA SER A 138 13.12 -1.96 11.75
C SER A 138 12.69 -0.50 11.62
N GLY A 139 12.60 0.24 12.71
CA GLY A 139 12.25 1.66 12.69
C GLY A 139 11.59 2.10 13.99
N ASP A 140 10.95 3.27 13.96
CA ASP A 140 10.32 3.90 15.13
C ASP A 140 8.87 3.41 15.38
N PHE A 141 8.62 2.13 15.13
CA PHE A 141 7.34 1.46 15.34
C PHE A 141 7.58 0.06 15.88
N GLU A 142 6.73 -0.40 16.80
CA GLU A 142 6.66 -1.82 17.18
C GLU A 142 6.00 -2.65 16.07
N THR A 143 5.02 -2.08 15.37
CA THR A 143 4.32 -2.73 14.26
C THR A 143 3.98 -1.70 13.20
N PHE A 144 4.31 -1.99 11.96
CA PHE A 144 3.90 -1.20 10.80
C PHE A 144 3.85 -2.11 9.57
N ASN A 145 2.73 -2.82 9.43
CA ASN A 145 2.53 -3.78 8.34
C ASN A 145 1.21 -3.47 7.66
N GLY A 146 1.16 -3.61 6.35
CA GLY A 146 -0.04 -3.26 5.61
C GLY A 146 0.05 -3.58 4.14
N LYS A 147 -0.92 -3.07 3.39
CA LYS A 147 -1.01 -3.27 1.95
C LYS A 147 -1.84 -2.22 1.23
N TRP A 148 -1.60 -2.15 -0.06
CA TRP A 148 -2.42 -1.52 -1.07
C TRP A 148 -3.16 -2.60 -1.88
N VAL A 149 -4.40 -2.30 -2.25
CA VAL A 149 -5.21 -3.09 -3.18
C VAL A 149 -5.81 -2.15 -4.21
N LEU A 150 -5.57 -2.44 -5.49
CA LEU A 150 -6.06 -1.68 -6.63
C LEU A 150 -7.11 -2.55 -7.33
N THR A 151 -8.37 -2.16 -7.25
CA THR A 151 -9.49 -2.89 -7.88
C THR A 151 -10.00 -2.10 -9.06
N PRO A 152 -9.82 -2.59 -10.31
CA PRO A 152 -10.35 -1.93 -11.49
C PRO A 152 -11.86 -1.75 -11.40
N HIS A 153 -12.36 -0.61 -11.88
CA HIS A 153 -13.78 -0.30 -11.98
C HIS A 153 -14.04 0.41 -13.31
N GLU A 154 -14.84 -0.22 -14.17
CA GLU A 154 -15.07 0.24 -15.55
C GLU A 154 -13.76 0.37 -16.36
N GLU A 155 -13.78 1.10 -17.48
CA GLU A 155 -12.65 1.18 -18.42
C GLU A 155 -11.50 2.07 -17.91
N TYR A 156 -11.79 3.06 -17.05
CA TYR A 156 -10.83 4.11 -16.66
C TYR A 156 -10.88 4.50 -15.17
N GLY A 157 -11.42 3.65 -14.31
CA GLY A 157 -11.55 3.87 -12.87
C GLY A 157 -10.89 2.77 -12.04
N THR A 158 -10.46 3.11 -10.84
CA THR A 158 -9.88 2.16 -9.88
C THR A 158 -10.29 2.54 -8.47
N PHE A 159 -10.76 1.57 -7.69
CA PHE A 159 -10.83 1.71 -6.24
C PHE A 159 -9.47 1.35 -5.66
N VAL A 160 -8.88 2.29 -4.91
CA VAL A 160 -7.63 2.08 -4.20
C VAL A 160 -7.93 1.99 -2.71
N THR A 161 -7.50 0.89 -2.11
CA THR A 161 -7.60 0.68 -0.66
C THR A 161 -6.20 0.52 -0.08
N TRP A 162 -5.91 1.32 0.95
CA TRP A 162 -4.75 1.16 1.81
C TRP A 162 -5.20 0.67 3.19
N SER A 163 -4.47 -0.27 3.78
CA SER A 163 -4.74 -0.75 5.14
C SER A 163 -3.45 -1.09 5.86
N ALA A 164 -3.36 -0.78 7.15
CA ALA A 164 -2.23 -1.14 7.98
C ALA A 164 -2.64 -1.40 9.43
N THR A 165 -1.85 -2.25 10.09
CA THR A 165 -1.79 -2.37 11.54
C THR A 165 -0.56 -1.60 12.01
N VAL A 166 -0.78 -0.67 12.94
CA VAL A 166 0.21 0.30 13.38
C VAL A 166 0.30 0.31 14.91
N LYS A 167 1.51 0.15 15.43
CA LYS A 167 1.81 0.38 16.84
C LYS A 167 3.06 1.27 16.95
N PRO A 168 2.88 2.57 17.25
CA PRO A 168 4.00 3.51 17.40
C PRO A 168 4.90 3.15 18.59
N ASP A 169 6.20 3.42 18.48
CA ASP A 169 7.15 3.26 19.60
C ASP A 169 7.27 4.50 20.51
N PHE A 170 6.58 5.59 20.13
CA PHE A 170 6.64 6.88 20.79
C PHE A 170 5.39 7.17 21.63
N SER A 171 5.55 7.97 22.68
CA SER A 171 4.45 8.34 23.57
C SER A 171 3.78 9.65 23.12
N ALA A 172 2.48 9.57 22.82
CA ALA A 172 1.60 10.71 22.62
C ALA A 172 0.17 10.35 23.05
N PRO A 173 -0.70 11.32 23.40
CA PRO A 173 -2.10 11.02 23.68
C PRO A 173 -2.78 10.34 22.48
N GLY A 174 -3.48 9.23 22.71
CA GLY A 174 -4.08 8.41 21.65
C GLY A 174 -4.96 9.19 20.66
N PHE A 175 -5.78 10.11 21.15
CA PHE A 175 -6.63 10.95 20.29
C PHE A 175 -5.83 11.83 19.30
N ILE A 176 -4.60 12.21 19.65
CA ILE A 176 -3.70 12.97 18.75
C ILE A 176 -3.15 12.03 17.68
N ILE A 177 -2.72 10.82 18.07
CA ILE A 177 -2.24 9.81 17.16
C ILE A 177 -3.33 9.47 16.13
N ASP A 178 -4.56 9.21 16.60
CA ASP A 178 -5.69 8.86 15.74
C ASP A 178 -6.03 9.99 14.76
N ALA A 179 -6.05 11.23 15.24
CA ALA A 179 -6.33 12.40 14.40
C ALA A 179 -5.25 12.62 13.34
N VAL A 180 -3.98 12.46 13.70
CA VAL A 180 -2.84 12.57 12.77
C VAL A 180 -2.90 11.46 11.73
N GLN A 181 -3.11 10.21 12.13
CA GLN A 181 -3.18 9.07 11.20
C GLN A 181 -4.34 9.22 10.21
N LYS A 182 -5.54 9.59 10.69
CA LYS A 182 -6.70 9.82 9.80
C LYS A 182 -6.44 10.92 8.79
N ARG A 183 -5.83 12.02 9.22
CA ARG A 183 -5.50 13.15 8.36
C ARG A 183 -4.43 12.78 7.33
N ASP A 184 -3.34 12.19 7.80
CA ASP A 184 -2.19 11.87 6.94
C ASP A 184 -2.55 10.83 5.89
N LEU A 185 -3.34 9.81 6.25
CA LEU A 185 -3.82 8.82 5.29
C LEU A 185 -4.75 9.45 4.25
N ARG A 186 -5.65 10.34 4.68
CA ARG A 186 -6.52 11.09 3.75
C ARG A 186 -5.69 11.91 2.77
N GLU A 187 -4.73 12.69 3.27
CA GLU A 187 -3.83 13.50 2.46
C GLU A 187 -3.05 12.65 1.46
N LEU A 188 -2.52 11.50 1.89
CA LEU A 188 -1.84 10.53 1.03
C LEU A 188 -2.73 10.03 -0.11
N LEU A 189 -3.93 9.56 0.21
CA LEU A 189 -4.87 9.03 -0.80
C LEU A 189 -5.33 10.11 -1.78
N GLU A 190 -5.53 11.34 -1.30
CA GLU A 190 -5.90 12.49 -2.13
C GLU A 190 -4.74 12.91 -3.05
N THR A 191 -3.50 12.94 -2.55
CA THR A 191 -2.31 13.19 -3.39
C THR A 191 -2.13 12.13 -4.48
N ILE A 192 -2.29 10.83 -4.15
CA ILE A 192 -2.21 9.76 -5.14
C ILE A 192 -3.30 9.91 -6.21
N ARG A 193 -4.53 10.26 -5.81
CA ARG A 193 -5.62 10.57 -6.74
C ARG A 193 -5.22 11.69 -7.69
N GLU A 194 -4.75 12.82 -7.16
CA GLU A 194 -4.38 13.99 -7.95
C GLU A 194 -3.26 13.70 -8.95
N LEU A 195 -2.19 13.03 -8.51
CA LEU A 195 -1.06 12.65 -9.38
C LEU A 195 -1.51 11.67 -10.48
N SER A 196 -2.31 10.68 -10.13
CA SER A 196 -2.78 9.64 -11.06
C SER A 196 -3.77 10.16 -12.10
N GLU A 197 -4.64 11.11 -11.72
CA GLU A 197 -5.58 11.75 -12.65
C GLU A 197 -4.88 12.78 -13.54
N SER A 198 -3.83 13.44 -13.05
CA SER A 198 -3.04 14.42 -13.82
C SER A 198 -2.14 13.76 -14.86
N SER A 199 -1.66 12.53 -14.61
CA SER A 199 -0.80 11.79 -15.53
C SER A 199 -1.50 11.43 -16.86
N LYS A 200 -2.85 11.42 -16.89
CA LYS A 200 -3.66 11.21 -18.10
C LYS A 200 -3.38 12.20 -19.24
N ALA A 201 -2.74 13.33 -18.98
CA ALA A 201 -2.38 14.29 -20.03
C ALA A 201 -1.35 13.76 -21.07
N THR A 202 -0.72 12.60 -20.86
CA THR A 202 0.38 12.13 -21.73
C THR A 202 0.01 10.97 -22.67
N VAL A 203 -1.18 10.35 -22.55
CA VAL A 203 -1.60 9.28 -23.49
C VAL A 203 -2.60 9.84 -24.50
N SER A 204 -2.09 10.59 -25.50
CA SER A 204 -2.85 10.93 -26.71
C SER A 204 -2.74 9.80 -27.74
N PRO A 205 -3.87 9.25 -28.26
CA PRO A 205 -3.88 8.12 -29.20
C PRO A 205 -3.64 8.57 -30.66
N GLU A 206 -2.58 9.35 -30.93
CA GLU A 206 -2.37 9.95 -32.26
C GLU A 206 -1.03 9.59 -32.95
N ARG A 207 -0.50 8.37 -32.74
CA ARG A 207 0.74 7.93 -33.42
C ARG A 207 0.69 6.60 -34.16
N GLU A 208 -0.48 6.05 -34.49
CA GLU A 208 -0.56 4.83 -35.32
C GLU A 208 -1.07 5.04 -36.76
N THR A 209 -1.68 6.16 -37.11
CA THR A 209 -2.25 6.35 -38.47
C THR A 209 -1.26 6.81 -39.54
N LYS A 210 0.02 7.07 -39.23
CA LYS A 210 0.98 7.60 -40.22
C LYS A 210 1.96 6.58 -40.84
N LYS A 211 1.90 5.29 -40.47
CA LYS A 211 2.84 4.28 -41.03
C LYS A 211 2.28 3.41 -42.17
N THR A 212 0.98 3.42 -42.47
CA THR A 212 0.41 2.52 -43.49
C THR A 212 0.41 3.09 -44.92
N VAL A 213 0.59 4.40 -45.13
CA VAL A 213 0.55 4.99 -46.49
C VAL A 213 1.92 5.00 -47.20
N ALA A 214 3.03 4.72 -46.52
CA ALA A 214 4.37 4.85 -47.11
C ALA A 214 4.92 3.58 -47.80
N LEU A 215 4.15 2.48 -47.87
CA LEU A 215 4.59 1.21 -48.49
C LEU A 215 3.58 0.72 -49.52
N SER A 216 3.26 1.53 -50.52
CA SER A 216 2.68 1.03 -51.78
C SER A 216 3.00 1.97 -52.94
N ASN A 217 4.25 1.93 -53.45
CA ASN A 217 4.44 1.92 -54.90
C ASN A 217 5.87 1.48 -55.30
N PRO A 218 6.09 0.19 -55.61
CA PRO A 218 7.18 -0.23 -56.46
C PRO A 218 6.66 -0.50 -57.88
N GLU A 219 7.33 0.11 -58.86
CA GLU A 219 7.26 -0.20 -60.29
C GLU A 219 5.99 0.20 -61.07
N GLU A 220 6.11 1.27 -61.87
CA GLU A 220 5.63 1.21 -63.25
C GLU A 220 6.76 1.65 -64.20
N ARG A 221 7.35 0.65 -64.86
CA ARG A 221 8.20 0.81 -66.04
C ARG A 221 7.32 1.13 -67.26
N LYS A 222 7.91 1.86 -68.21
CA LYS A 222 7.76 1.70 -69.67
C LYS A 222 6.35 1.92 -70.26
N ASN A 223 6.18 3.04 -70.97
CA ASN A 223 5.97 3.11 -72.44
C ASN A 223 5.22 4.40 -72.82
N GLN A 224 5.93 5.32 -73.48
CA GLN A 224 5.57 6.12 -74.67
C GLN A 224 6.32 7.46 -74.67
#